data_AF-A0AA39V2P9-F1
#
_entry.id   AF-A0AA39V2P9-F1
#
_cell.length_a   1.000
_cell.length_b   1.000
_cell.length_c   1.000
_cell.angle_alpha   90.00
_cell.angle_beta   90.00
_cell.angle_gamma   90.00
#
_symmetry.space_group_name_H-M   'P 1'
#
loop_
_entity.id
_entity.type
_entity.pdbx_description
1 polymer ?
#
loop_
_entity_poly.entity_id
_entity_poly.type
_entity_poly.pdbx_seq_one_letter_code
_entity_poly.pdbx_strand_id
1 'polypeptide(L)'
;MDGPSLQLQETFNSSIREALLAQRPILTHLNADTTWLLQLPYPSDVARPPGRSRFNIVLDPWFQGPQSDVAKFFSTQWHTIESSVQDMAELEARLKDIEETAQSMPVQSRNGKRGNSDQHSRQSFIDAVVISHEFTDHCNKHTLLELDPDTPIFATKLAFDLIRSWEYFSQVQETPTFSAENSDWRNTSLPPLPKWLGISRVVTVSDALYYHSAILLTFDLDYKIIDVPSEEVRPAEAVVYSPHGIQAQGLSHLSCAVPPVNTLALLHGLHDIKISLKQLNLGAHNGLKAQKICKAKYWVSTHDEVKKEAGFITAFLHRKALTLQEALIEERKANGKVADESELVQMREVTFADLASGESLLLA
;
A
#
# COMPACT_ATOMS: atom_id res chain seq x y z
N MET A 1 -2.68 -13.51 34.90
CA MET A 1 -2.27 -13.52 33.48
C MET A 1 -1.24 -14.62 33.35
N ASP A 2 -1.51 -15.63 32.53
CA ASP A 2 -0.70 -16.83 32.46
C ASP A 2 0.59 -16.59 31.65
N GLY A 3 1.67 -17.29 32.01
CA GLY A 3 3.01 -17.11 31.43
C GLY A 3 3.09 -17.07 29.89
N PRO A 4 2.33 -17.89 29.14
CA PRO A 4 2.33 -17.84 27.68
C PRO A 4 1.78 -16.53 27.09
N SER A 5 0.75 -15.93 27.72
CA SER A 5 0.18 -14.66 27.28
C SER A 5 1.13 -13.49 27.51
N LEU A 6 1.89 -13.52 28.62
CA LEU A 6 2.93 -12.54 28.89
C LEU A 6 4.08 -12.65 27.88
N GLN A 7 4.53 -13.87 27.56
CA GLN A 7 5.59 -14.09 26.57
C GLN A 7 5.19 -13.63 25.16
N LEU A 8 3.93 -13.88 24.76
CA LEU A 8 3.39 -13.42 23.48
C LEU A 8 3.37 -11.88 23.42
N GLN A 9 2.89 -11.24 24.48
CA GLN A 9 2.81 -9.78 24.57
C GLN A 9 4.20 -9.13 24.62
N GLU A 10 5.17 -9.73 25.30
CA GLU A 10 6.57 -9.27 25.31
C GLU A 10 7.23 -9.39 23.93
N THR A 11 7.01 -10.51 23.23
CA THR A 11 7.56 -10.73 21.88
C THR A 11 6.97 -9.74 20.88
N PHE A 12 5.65 -9.54 20.93
CA PHE A 12 4.93 -8.55 20.12
C PHE A 12 5.42 -7.11 20.39
N ASN A 13 5.60 -6.76 21.66
CA ASN A 13 6.14 -5.45 22.01
C ASN A 13 7.60 -5.30 21.54
N SER A 14 8.40 -6.35 21.56
CA SER A 14 9.79 -6.32 21.06
C SER A 14 9.84 -6.09 19.56
N SER A 15 9.01 -6.79 18.77
CA SER A 15 9.00 -6.63 17.31
C SER A 15 8.52 -5.25 16.87
N ILE A 16 7.46 -4.72 17.52
CA ILE A 16 7.03 -3.33 17.31
C ILE A 16 8.17 -2.37 17.65
N ARG A 17 8.86 -2.59 18.77
CA ARG A 17 9.95 -1.72 19.19
C ARG A 17 11.10 -1.69 18.19
N GLU A 18 11.52 -2.85 17.70
CA GLU A 18 12.55 -2.96 16.65
C GLU A 18 12.12 -2.25 15.36
N ALA A 19 10.87 -2.46 14.93
CA ALA A 19 10.33 -1.80 13.74
C ALA A 19 10.25 -0.27 13.90
N LEU A 20 9.90 0.23 15.08
CA LEU A 20 9.90 1.66 15.40
C LEU A 20 11.33 2.25 15.43
N LEU A 21 12.30 1.52 16.00
CA LEU A 21 13.70 1.96 16.08
C LEU A 21 14.38 1.99 14.73
N ALA A 22 13.99 1.13 13.79
CA ALA A 22 14.61 1.06 12.47
C ALA A 22 14.47 2.36 11.66
N GLN A 23 13.49 3.23 11.97
CA GLN A 23 13.19 4.45 11.19
C GLN A 23 13.02 4.15 9.69
N ARG A 24 12.38 3.02 9.39
CA ARG A 24 12.02 2.55 8.04
C ARG A 24 10.51 2.34 7.91
N PRO A 25 9.94 2.36 6.69
CA PRO A 25 8.52 2.09 6.47
C PRO A 25 8.10 0.72 6.98
N ILE A 26 6.89 0.63 7.54
CA ILE A 26 6.25 -0.64 7.94
C ILE A 26 5.03 -0.82 7.05
N LEU A 27 4.90 -1.99 6.43
CA LEU A 27 3.75 -2.38 5.63
C LEU A 27 3.00 -3.50 6.33
N THR A 28 1.71 -3.34 6.60
CA THR A 28 0.86 -4.34 7.26
C THR A 28 -0.30 -4.70 6.36
N HIS A 29 -0.54 -6.00 6.16
CA HIS A 29 -1.71 -6.49 5.43
C HIS A 29 -2.89 -6.55 6.40
N LEU A 30 -3.93 -5.75 6.20
CA LEU A 30 -5.03 -5.66 7.16
C LEU A 30 -6.15 -6.66 6.87
N ASN A 31 -6.44 -6.96 5.61
CA ASN A 31 -7.27 -8.10 5.20
C ASN A 31 -6.41 -9.09 4.39
N ALA A 32 -6.99 -10.18 3.86
CA ALA A 32 -6.23 -11.13 3.05
C ALA A 32 -6.24 -10.80 1.55
N ASP A 33 -6.64 -9.58 1.18
CA ASP A 33 -6.91 -9.15 -0.19
C ASP A 33 -6.15 -7.85 -0.53
N THR A 34 -6.74 -6.68 -0.28
CA THR A 34 -6.26 -5.37 -0.77
C THR A 34 -6.10 -4.28 0.26
N THR A 35 -6.50 -4.52 1.52
CA THR A 35 -6.38 -3.48 2.53
C THR A 35 -5.00 -3.50 3.16
N TRP A 36 -4.26 -2.41 2.96
CA TRP A 36 -2.90 -2.26 3.49
C TRP A 36 -2.80 -1.03 4.40
N LEU A 37 -1.98 -1.15 5.43
CA LEU A 37 -1.51 -0.01 6.22
C LEU A 37 -0.03 0.22 5.92
N LEU A 38 0.31 1.40 5.42
CA LEU A 38 1.69 1.85 5.27
C LEU A 38 1.99 2.92 6.33
N GLN A 39 2.96 2.62 7.20
CA GLN A 39 3.38 3.54 8.25
C GLN A 39 4.78 4.10 7.94
N LEU A 40 4.84 5.38 7.59
CA LEU A 40 6.08 6.08 7.26
C LEU A 40 6.66 6.77 8.49
N PRO A 41 7.96 6.64 8.80
CA PRO A 41 8.60 7.49 9.79
C PRO A 41 8.62 8.93 9.27
N TYR A 42 8.49 9.90 10.18
CA TYR A 42 8.69 11.29 9.80
C TYR A 42 10.18 11.57 9.54
N PRO A 43 10.53 12.36 8.51
CA PRO A 43 11.90 12.80 8.32
C PRO A 43 12.43 13.54 9.56
N SER A 44 13.72 13.36 9.84
CA SER A 44 14.36 13.88 11.07
C SER A 44 14.20 15.38 11.29
N ASP A 45 14.15 16.17 10.22
CA ASP A 45 14.04 17.63 10.27
C ASP A 45 12.60 18.15 10.13
N VAL A 46 11.61 17.26 10.10
CA VAL A 46 10.19 17.61 10.04
C VAL A 46 9.58 17.57 11.44
N ALA A 47 8.86 18.63 11.80
CA ALA A 47 8.10 18.67 13.05
C ALA A 47 6.97 17.61 13.01
N ARG A 48 7.02 16.67 13.95
CA ARG A 48 5.99 15.64 14.12
C ARG A 48 4.79 16.21 14.87
N PRO A 49 3.55 15.86 14.50
CA PRO A 49 2.40 16.21 15.32
C PRO A 49 2.51 15.58 16.72
N PRO A 50 1.97 16.23 17.77
CA PRO A 50 2.04 15.71 19.14
C PRO A 50 1.48 14.30 19.25
N GLY A 51 2.21 13.41 19.94
CA GLY A 51 1.77 12.03 20.15
C GLY A 51 1.91 11.11 18.93
N ARG A 52 2.48 11.60 17.82
CA ARG A 52 2.70 10.85 16.58
C ARG A 52 4.16 10.48 16.39
N SER A 53 4.41 9.21 16.06
CA SER A 53 5.73 8.71 15.67
C SER A 53 5.82 8.44 14.17
N ARG A 54 4.68 8.18 13.51
CA ARG A 54 4.59 7.83 12.09
C ARG A 54 3.41 8.51 11.40
N PHE A 55 3.52 8.62 10.07
CA PHE A 55 2.45 9.00 9.16
C PHE A 55 1.80 7.73 8.62
N ASN A 56 0.50 7.53 8.89
CA ASN A 56 -0.23 6.29 8.61
C ASN A 56 -1.15 6.48 7.39
N ILE A 57 -0.93 5.65 6.37
CA ILE A 57 -1.70 5.65 5.12
C ILE A 57 -2.45 4.31 5.02
N VAL A 58 -3.77 4.35 4.86
CA VAL A 58 -4.58 3.15 4.63
C VAL A 58 -4.93 3.07 3.15
N LEU A 59 -4.61 1.95 2.51
CA LEU A 59 -4.97 1.68 1.12
C LEU A 59 -6.18 0.76 1.07
N ASP A 60 -7.15 1.09 0.19
CA ASP A 60 -8.30 0.25 -0.16
C ASP A 60 -9.00 -0.42 1.04
N PRO A 61 -9.51 0.35 2.03
CA PRO A 61 -10.12 -0.22 3.22
C PRO A 61 -11.42 -0.96 2.93
N TRP A 62 -11.40 -2.26 3.20
CA TRP A 62 -12.55 -3.17 3.21
C TRP A 62 -12.34 -4.22 4.30
N PHE A 63 -12.99 -4.03 5.45
CA PHE A 63 -12.81 -4.92 6.62
C PHE A 63 -13.92 -5.97 6.73
N GLN A 64 -15.14 -5.57 6.40
CA GLN A 64 -16.33 -6.40 6.52
C GLN A 64 -17.30 -6.21 5.37
N GLY A 65 -18.25 -7.14 5.30
CA GLY A 65 -19.34 -7.10 4.35
C GLY A 65 -18.96 -7.64 2.97
N PRO A 66 -19.95 -7.73 2.06
CA PRO A 66 -19.73 -8.24 0.73
C PRO A 66 -19.07 -7.21 -0.20
N GLN A 67 -18.36 -7.73 -1.19
CA GLN A 67 -18.16 -7.08 -2.47
C GLN A 67 -19.38 -7.34 -3.36
N SER A 68 -19.96 -6.30 -3.97
CA SER A 68 -21.12 -6.38 -4.86
C SER A 68 -21.06 -5.29 -5.92
N ASP A 69 -20.41 -5.61 -7.05
CA ASP A 69 -20.20 -4.67 -8.14
C ASP A 69 -21.02 -5.07 -9.39
N VAL A 70 -21.50 -4.07 -10.13
CA VAL A 70 -22.25 -4.21 -11.39
C VAL A 70 -23.51 -5.09 -11.25
N ALA A 71 -24.53 -4.52 -10.61
CA ALA A 71 -25.85 -5.08 -10.32
C ALA A 71 -25.86 -6.29 -9.35
N LYS A 72 -26.66 -6.20 -8.27
CA LYS A 72 -26.72 -7.16 -7.14
C LYS A 72 -26.98 -8.64 -7.52
N PHE A 73 -27.30 -8.92 -8.78
CA PHE A 73 -27.56 -10.26 -9.32
C PHE A 73 -26.36 -10.87 -10.08
N PHE A 74 -25.24 -10.16 -10.24
CA PHE A 74 -24.13 -10.56 -11.12
C PHE A 74 -23.02 -11.36 -10.42
N SER A 75 -22.54 -10.97 -9.23
CA SER A 75 -21.72 -11.81 -8.35
C SER A 75 -21.57 -11.11 -7.00
N THR A 76 -21.75 -11.82 -5.90
CA THR A 76 -21.41 -11.31 -4.57
C THR A 76 -20.23 -12.11 -4.04
N GLN A 77 -19.20 -11.41 -3.58
CA GLN A 77 -18.00 -12.03 -3.02
C GLN A 77 -17.81 -11.61 -1.56
N TRP A 78 -17.23 -12.49 -0.76
CA TRP A 78 -16.90 -12.23 0.64
C TRP A 78 -15.49 -12.70 0.93
N HIS A 79 -14.86 -12.05 1.90
CA HIS A 79 -13.64 -12.58 2.51
C HIS A 79 -13.83 -14.03 2.96
N THR A 80 -12.84 -14.85 2.63
CA THR A 80 -12.69 -16.20 3.16
C THR A 80 -11.92 -16.15 4.47
N ILE A 81 -10.94 -15.26 4.56
CA ILE A 81 -10.11 -15.00 5.73
C ILE A 81 -10.57 -13.70 6.37
N GLU A 82 -10.93 -13.76 7.65
CA GLU A 82 -11.35 -12.58 8.40
C GLU A 82 -10.24 -11.53 8.47
N SER A 83 -10.63 -10.25 8.35
CA SER A 83 -9.70 -9.12 8.49
C SER A 83 -9.10 -9.09 9.90
N SER A 84 -7.84 -8.69 9.99
CA SER A 84 -7.11 -8.55 11.26
C SER A 84 -7.66 -7.44 12.16
N VAL A 85 -8.41 -6.52 11.56
CA VAL A 85 -9.22 -5.49 12.24
C VAL A 85 -10.63 -5.51 11.65
N GLN A 86 -11.63 -5.33 12.49
CA GLN A 86 -13.04 -5.47 12.09
C GLN A 86 -13.66 -4.18 11.57
N ASP A 87 -13.18 -3.03 12.04
CA ASP A 87 -13.71 -1.72 11.72
C ASP A 87 -12.61 -0.64 11.87
N MET A 88 -12.90 0.60 11.48
CA MET A 88 -11.97 1.72 11.63
C MET A 88 -11.64 2.03 13.09
N ALA A 89 -12.56 1.78 14.02
CA ALA A 89 -12.35 2.05 15.44
C ALA A 89 -11.31 1.08 16.04
N GLU A 90 -11.33 -0.19 15.65
CA GLU A 90 -10.31 -1.16 16.03
C GLU A 90 -8.95 -0.77 15.44
N LEU A 91 -8.88 -0.37 14.16
CA LEU A 91 -7.63 0.09 13.56
C LEU A 91 -7.05 1.31 14.32
N GLU A 92 -7.88 2.30 14.62
CA GLU A 92 -7.51 3.48 15.42
C GLU A 92 -6.98 3.09 16.80
N ALA A 93 -7.62 2.12 17.47
CA ALA A 93 -7.15 1.62 18.76
C ALA A 93 -5.77 0.94 18.64
N ARG A 94 -5.52 0.14 17.60
CA ARG A 94 -4.20 -0.47 17.35
C ARG A 94 -3.13 0.59 17.10
N LEU A 95 -3.43 1.60 16.29
CA LEU A 95 -2.50 2.68 16.00
C LEU A 95 -2.17 3.48 17.27
N LYS A 96 -3.16 3.71 18.12
CA LYS A 96 -2.97 4.33 19.43
C LYS A 96 -2.04 3.48 20.33
N ASP A 97 -2.24 2.17 20.40
CA ASP A 97 -1.38 1.27 21.19
C ASP A 97 0.09 1.31 20.72
N ILE A 98 0.32 1.42 19.40
CA ILE A 98 1.66 1.58 18.82
C ILE A 98 2.28 2.90 19.28
N GLU A 99 1.53 4.01 19.26
CA GLU A 99 2.03 5.31 19.69
C GLU A 99 2.32 5.36 21.20
N GLU A 100 1.47 4.76 22.03
CA GLU A 100 1.73 4.61 23.48
C GLU A 100 2.99 3.78 23.74
N THR A 101 3.19 2.70 22.97
CA THR A 101 4.41 1.89 23.02
C THR A 101 5.64 2.71 22.65
N ALA A 102 5.57 3.49 21.55
CA ALA A 102 6.66 4.38 21.11
C ALA A 102 7.01 5.43 22.18
N GLN A 103 6.00 6.00 22.86
CA GLN A 103 6.20 7.00 23.91
C GLN A 103 6.84 6.43 25.19
N SER A 104 6.61 5.14 25.47
CA SER A 104 7.18 4.41 26.61
C SER A 104 8.66 4.04 26.44
N MET A 105 9.21 4.13 25.22
CA MET A 105 10.60 3.81 24.95
C MET A 105 11.56 4.79 25.65
N PRO A 106 12.67 4.31 26.25
CA PRO A 106 13.72 5.19 26.75
C PRO A 106 14.42 5.87 25.56
N VAL A 107 14.44 7.21 25.53
CA VAL A 107 15.17 7.97 24.50
C VAL A 107 16.30 8.75 25.14
N GLN A 108 17.54 8.42 24.75
CA GLN A 108 18.67 9.34 24.79
C GLN A 108 18.38 10.48 23.81
N SER A 109 18.37 11.72 24.32
CA SER A 109 18.07 12.96 23.59
C SER A 109 16.58 13.23 23.31
N ARG A 110 15.89 13.82 24.28
CA ARG A 110 14.64 14.57 24.07
C ARG A 110 14.86 16.05 24.40
N ASN A 111 15.14 16.87 23.40
CA ASN A 111 14.82 18.29 23.45
C ASN A 111 13.40 18.49 22.92
N GLY A 112 12.41 18.13 23.74
CA GLY A 112 11.00 18.37 23.45
C GLY A 112 10.26 18.58 24.76
N LYS A 113 9.77 19.81 24.99
CA LYS A 113 8.95 20.13 26.18
C LYS A 113 7.71 19.25 26.18
N ARG A 114 7.43 18.60 27.31
CA ARG A 114 6.14 17.94 27.59
C ARG A 114 5.04 19.00 27.47
N GLY A 115 4.25 18.95 26.39
CA GLY A 115 3.03 19.73 26.24
C GLY A 115 1.97 19.20 27.19
N ASN A 116 1.22 20.11 27.80
CA ASN A 116 0.14 19.82 28.74
C ASN A 116 -0.97 19.05 28.01
N SER A 117 -1.33 17.86 28.50
CA SER A 117 -2.36 16.98 27.95
C SER A 117 -3.75 17.44 28.41
N ASP A 118 -4.28 18.50 27.82
CA ASP A 118 -5.67 18.92 28.03
C ASP A 118 -6.19 19.66 26.81
N GLN A 119 -6.57 18.89 25.77
CA GLN A 119 -7.63 19.20 24.82
C GLN A 119 -7.86 17.97 23.93
N HIS A 120 -8.85 17.14 24.29
CA HIS A 120 -9.38 16.08 23.44
C HIS A 120 -10.10 16.68 22.23
N SER A 121 -9.34 17.11 21.22
CA SER A 121 -9.83 16.93 19.85
C SER A 121 -9.66 15.44 19.53
N ARG A 122 -10.70 14.79 18.99
CA ARG A 122 -10.59 13.43 18.46
C ARG A 122 -9.65 13.48 17.26
N GLN A 123 -8.35 13.42 17.50
CA GLN A 123 -7.38 13.35 16.43
C GLN A 123 -7.28 11.89 15.99
N SER A 124 -7.76 11.60 14.79
CA SER A 124 -7.58 10.32 14.12
C SER A 124 -6.08 9.99 14.02
N PHE A 125 -5.73 8.71 14.16
CA PHE A 125 -4.40 8.19 13.94
C PHE A 125 -4.18 7.80 12.46
N ILE A 126 -5.15 8.00 11.58
CA ILE A 126 -5.05 7.79 10.13
C ILE A 126 -4.83 9.15 9.47
N ASP A 127 -3.71 9.32 8.77
CA ASP A 127 -3.35 10.62 8.18
C ASP A 127 -3.86 10.76 6.73
N ALA A 128 -4.00 9.65 6.01
CA ALA A 128 -4.54 9.63 4.65
C ALA A 128 -5.12 8.26 4.29
N VAL A 129 -6.08 8.26 3.37
CA VAL A 129 -6.63 7.06 2.75
C VAL A 129 -6.43 7.13 1.23
N VAL A 130 -6.02 6.01 0.63
CA VAL A 130 -5.82 5.91 -0.82
C VAL A 130 -6.72 4.83 -1.40
N ILE A 131 -7.46 5.19 -2.46
CA ILE A 131 -8.40 4.30 -3.14
C ILE A 131 -7.95 4.09 -4.59
N SER A 132 -7.59 2.86 -4.91
CA SER A 132 -7.05 2.48 -6.22
C SER A 132 -8.15 2.28 -7.27
N HIS A 133 -9.31 1.74 -6.87
CA HIS A 133 -10.43 1.42 -7.76
C HIS A 133 -11.78 1.71 -7.12
N GLU A 134 -12.81 1.93 -7.93
CA GLU A 134 -14.19 2.21 -7.50
C GLU A 134 -14.97 0.99 -7.03
N PHE A 135 -14.44 -0.22 -7.24
CA PHE A 135 -15.10 -1.47 -6.88
C PHE A 135 -15.16 -1.64 -5.35
N THR A 136 -16.19 -2.31 -4.86
CA THR A 136 -16.50 -2.38 -3.43
C THR A 136 -15.48 -3.13 -2.57
N ASP A 137 -14.59 -3.93 -3.18
CA ASP A 137 -13.42 -4.55 -2.56
C ASP A 137 -12.20 -3.62 -2.45
N HIS A 138 -12.34 -2.37 -2.91
CA HIS A 138 -11.34 -1.30 -2.78
C HIS A 138 -11.94 -0.03 -2.16
N CYS A 139 -13.11 0.38 -2.67
CA CYS A 139 -13.88 1.55 -2.29
C CYS A 139 -15.14 1.14 -1.51
N ASN A 140 -14.94 0.45 -0.38
CA ASN A 140 -16.07 -0.03 0.41
C ASN A 140 -16.76 1.12 1.15
N LYS A 141 -17.97 1.49 0.71
CA LYS A 141 -18.71 2.62 1.30
C LYS A 141 -18.97 2.45 2.80
N HIS A 142 -19.31 1.24 3.26
CA HIS A 142 -19.62 1.03 4.68
C HIS A 142 -18.39 1.30 5.54
N THR A 143 -17.28 0.67 5.19
CA THR A 143 -15.99 0.82 5.87
C THR A 143 -15.49 2.27 5.82
N LEU A 144 -15.58 2.92 4.65
CA LEU A 144 -15.10 4.30 4.50
C LEU A 144 -15.90 5.29 5.34
N LEU A 145 -17.22 5.16 5.42
CA LEU A 145 -18.06 6.09 6.20
C LEU A 145 -17.86 6.00 7.73
N GLU A 146 -17.03 5.08 8.22
CA GLU A 146 -16.60 5.03 9.63
C GLU A 146 -15.46 6.01 9.94
N LEU A 147 -14.76 6.51 8.92
CA LEU A 147 -13.70 7.50 9.05
C LEU A 147 -14.23 8.86 9.48
N ASP A 148 -13.33 9.71 10.00
CA ASP A 148 -13.64 11.12 10.21
C ASP A 148 -13.92 11.80 8.85
N PRO A 149 -14.98 12.64 8.73
CA PRO A 149 -15.26 13.39 7.50
C PRO A 149 -14.08 14.23 6.99
N ASP A 150 -13.16 14.65 7.87
CA ASP A 150 -11.99 15.45 7.51
C ASP A 150 -10.77 14.60 7.12
N THR A 151 -10.85 13.26 7.19
CA THR A 151 -9.78 12.37 6.73
C THR A 151 -9.50 12.61 5.23
N PRO A 152 -8.26 12.93 4.84
CA PRO A 152 -7.91 13.14 3.43
C PRO A 152 -7.98 11.84 2.62
N ILE A 153 -8.74 11.86 1.52
CA ILE A 153 -8.88 10.72 0.61
C ILE A 153 -8.27 11.06 -0.75
N PHE A 154 -7.39 10.20 -1.24
CA PHE A 154 -6.81 10.24 -2.58
C PHE A 154 -7.37 9.08 -3.39
N ALA A 155 -8.12 9.36 -4.44
CA ALA A 155 -8.85 8.34 -5.18
C ALA A 155 -8.64 8.48 -6.69
N THR A 156 -8.63 7.35 -7.40
CA THR A 156 -8.65 7.37 -8.88
C THR A 156 -9.97 7.94 -9.38
N LYS A 157 -10.00 8.48 -10.61
CA LYS A 157 -11.13 9.29 -11.12
C LYS A 157 -12.52 8.73 -10.81
N LEU A 158 -12.76 7.44 -11.07
CA LEU A 158 -14.07 6.82 -10.85
C LEU A 158 -14.39 6.69 -9.35
N ALA A 159 -13.41 6.29 -8.53
CA ALA A 159 -13.56 6.24 -7.09
C ALA A 159 -13.74 7.65 -6.49
N PHE A 160 -13.04 8.66 -7.01
CA PHE A 160 -13.19 10.06 -6.62
C PHE A 160 -14.63 10.54 -6.85
N ASP A 161 -15.18 10.33 -8.05
CA ASP A 161 -16.57 10.73 -8.37
C ASP A 161 -17.58 10.00 -7.47
N LEU A 162 -17.36 8.70 -7.24
CA LEU A 162 -18.20 7.87 -6.38
C LEU A 162 -18.18 8.38 -4.93
N ILE A 163 -17.01 8.57 -4.33
CA ILE A 163 -16.85 9.03 -2.95
C ILE A 163 -17.41 10.44 -2.78
N ARG A 164 -17.19 11.33 -3.77
CA ARG A 164 -17.75 12.69 -3.75
C ARG A 164 -19.28 12.68 -3.72
N SER A 165 -19.91 11.75 -4.45
CA SER A 165 -21.37 11.58 -4.46
C SER A 165 -21.97 11.16 -3.11
N TRP A 166 -21.15 10.72 -2.16
CA TRP A 166 -21.63 10.35 -0.82
C TRP A 166 -21.83 11.55 0.09
N GLU A 167 -21.33 12.73 -0.28
CA GLU A 167 -21.51 14.00 0.46
C GLU A 167 -21.07 13.93 1.94
N TYR A 168 -20.12 13.03 2.25
CA TYR A 168 -19.64 12.80 3.62
C TYR A 168 -18.30 13.48 3.89
N PHE A 169 -17.30 13.23 3.06
CA PHE A 169 -15.93 13.72 3.29
C PHE A 169 -15.74 15.18 2.88
N SER A 170 -14.97 15.96 3.63
CA SER A 170 -14.61 17.33 3.23
C SER A 170 -13.44 17.32 2.24
N GLN A 171 -12.52 16.36 2.35
CA GLN A 171 -11.26 16.31 1.61
C GLN A 171 -11.15 15.05 0.74
N VAL A 172 -11.59 15.14 -0.50
CA VAL A 172 -11.41 14.09 -1.51
C VAL A 172 -10.65 14.70 -2.68
N GLN A 173 -9.56 14.06 -3.10
CA GLN A 173 -8.69 14.50 -4.18
C GLN A 173 -8.55 13.41 -5.23
N GLU A 174 -8.58 13.80 -6.49
CA GLU A 174 -8.24 12.89 -7.58
C GLU A 174 -6.73 12.65 -7.60
N THR A 175 -6.32 11.39 -7.58
CA THR A 175 -4.91 11.02 -7.62
C THR A 175 -4.28 11.41 -8.96
N PRO A 176 -3.25 12.28 -8.99
CA PRO A 176 -2.62 12.73 -10.23
C PRO A 176 -1.84 11.60 -10.90
N THR A 177 -1.70 11.69 -12.22
CA THR A 177 -0.89 10.75 -13.01
C THR A 177 0.58 11.15 -12.98
N PHE A 178 1.44 10.18 -12.67
CA PHE A 178 2.89 10.26 -12.84
C PHE A 178 3.26 9.71 -14.23
N SER A 179 4.04 10.47 -14.99
CA SER A 179 4.45 10.11 -16.35
C SER A 179 5.83 10.68 -16.71
N ALA A 180 6.32 10.40 -17.91
CA ALA A 180 7.57 11.01 -18.39
C ALA A 180 7.46 12.53 -18.56
N GLU A 181 6.28 13.04 -18.90
CA GLU A 181 5.99 14.48 -19.05
C GLU A 181 5.80 15.18 -17.70
N ASN A 182 5.34 14.44 -16.68
CA ASN A 182 5.21 14.91 -15.30
C ASN A 182 6.02 14.01 -14.37
N SER A 183 7.34 14.09 -14.51
CA SER A 183 8.26 13.17 -13.85
C SER A 183 8.80 13.66 -12.50
N ASP A 184 8.46 14.89 -12.10
CA ASP A 184 8.75 15.37 -10.75
C ASP A 184 7.69 14.88 -9.77
N TRP A 185 8.02 13.85 -9.01
CA TRP A 185 7.08 13.23 -8.07
C TRP A 185 6.60 14.22 -7.00
N ARG A 186 7.38 15.25 -6.69
CA ARG A 186 7.02 16.27 -5.67
C ARG A 186 5.83 17.11 -6.11
N ASN A 187 5.55 17.19 -7.41
CA ASN A 187 4.33 17.82 -7.93
C ASN A 187 3.06 17.08 -7.51
N THR A 188 3.20 15.85 -7.00
CA THR A 188 2.09 15.02 -6.51
C THR A 188 1.93 15.07 -4.99
N SER A 189 2.77 15.85 -4.30
CA SER A 189 2.65 16.18 -2.87
C SER A 189 1.59 17.27 -2.67
N LEU A 190 0.33 16.95 -2.96
CA LEU A 190 -0.79 17.90 -2.90
C LEU A 190 -1.30 18.09 -1.47
N PRO A 191 -1.54 19.33 -0.99
CA PRO A 191 -2.12 19.57 0.33
C PRO A 191 -3.40 18.74 0.55
N PRO A 192 -3.60 18.12 1.72
CA PRO A 192 -2.87 18.35 2.97
C PRO A 192 -1.61 17.48 3.15
N LEU A 193 -1.15 16.76 2.12
CA LEU A 193 0.06 15.94 2.24
C LEU A 193 1.27 16.81 2.58
N PRO A 194 2.19 16.29 3.42
CA PRO A 194 3.44 16.96 3.66
C PRO A 194 4.31 16.93 2.39
N LYS A 195 5.16 17.93 2.21
CA LYS A 195 5.98 18.09 0.99
C LYS A 195 6.91 16.90 0.69
N TRP A 196 7.27 16.13 1.70
CA TRP A 196 8.13 14.95 1.59
C TRP A 196 7.39 13.70 1.11
N LEU A 197 6.07 13.75 0.91
CA LEU A 197 5.23 12.61 0.52
C LEU A 197 4.35 12.99 -0.69
N GLY A 198 4.49 12.23 -1.76
CA GLY A 198 3.64 12.31 -2.96
C GLY A 198 2.76 11.07 -3.11
N ILE A 199 1.51 11.28 -3.54
CA ILE A 199 0.57 10.21 -3.88
C ILE A 199 0.14 10.42 -5.32
N SER A 200 0.44 9.44 -6.17
CA SER A 200 0.19 9.52 -7.60
C SER A 200 -0.20 8.17 -8.18
N ARG A 201 -0.40 8.12 -9.50
CA ARG A 201 -0.76 6.90 -10.22
C ARG A 201 0.06 6.75 -11.49
N VAL A 202 0.54 5.54 -11.74
CA VAL A 202 1.10 5.13 -13.03
C VAL A 202 0.00 4.45 -13.82
N VAL A 203 -0.20 4.86 -15.07
CA VAL A 203 -1.28 4.38 -15.93
C VAL A 203 -0.74 3.63 -17.13
N THR A 204 -1.55 2.70 -17.63
CA THR A 204 -1.32 2.05 -18.92
C THR A 204 -2.11 2.80 -19.99
N VAL A 205 -1.44 3.45 -20.94
CA VAL A 205 -2.08 4.31 -21.97
C VAL A 205 -3.08 3.54 -22.86
N SER A 206 -2.85 2.26 -23.09
CA SER A 206 -3.68 1.39 -23.94
C SER A 206 -4.84 0.71 -23.20
N ASP A 207 -4.95 0.89 -21.89
CA ASP A 207 -5.95 0.20 -21.08
C ASP A 207 -7.20 1.05 -20.89
N ALA A 208 -8.31 0.62 -21.49
CA ALA A 208 -9.58 1.32 -21.39
C ALA A 208 -10.01 1.42 -19.93
N LEU A 209 -10.33 2.63 -19.47
CA LEU A 209 -10.71 2.96 -18.08
C LEU A 209 -9.59 2.83 -17.04
N TYR A 210 -8.33 2.59 -17.45
CA TYR A 210 -7.18 2.50 -16.57
C TYR A 210 -7.32 1.49 -15.42
N TYR A 211 -7.94 0.35 -15.73
CA TYR A 211 -8.19 -0.75 -14.81
C TYR A 211 -6.88 -1.43 -14.35
N HIS A 212 -5.89 -1.53 -15.23
CA HIS A 212 -4.53 -2.03 -14.97
C HIS A 212 -3.58 -0.85 -14.72
N SER A 213 -3.78 -0.19 -13.57
CA SER A 213 -2.95 0.93 -13.10
C SER A 213 -2.28 0.61 -11.76
N ALA A 214 -1.39 1.49 -11.30
CA ALA A 214 -0.73 1.33 -10.02
C ALA A 214 -0.71 2.66 -9.27
N ILE A 215 -1.07 2.63 -8.00
CA ILE A 215 -0.79 3.73 -7.07
C ILE A 215 0.73 3.78 -6.85
N LEU A 216 1.29 4.98 -6.88
CA LEU A 216 2.68 5.25 -6.59
C LEU A 216 2.76 6.19 -5.39
N LEU A 217 3.24 5.64 -4.27
CA LEU A 217 3.51 6.36 -3.03
C LEU A 217 5.00 6.68 -2.98
N THR A 218 5.36 7.94 -3.21
CA THR A 218 6.76 8.40 -3.19
C THR A 218 7.06 9.20 -1.93
N PHE A 219 8.18 8.95 -1.27
CA PHE A 219 8.54 9.67 -0.05
C PHE A 219 10.04 9.89 0.08
N ASP A 220 10.42 11.00 0.72
CA ASP A 220 11.80 11.35 1.05
C ASP A 220 11.98 11.36 2.57
N LEU A 221 12.56 10.28 3.11
CA LEU A 221 12.83 10.14 4.55
C LEU A 221 14.01 11.00 5.04
N ASP A 222 14.82 11.50 4.11
CA ASP A 222 15.94 12.40 4.38
C ASP A 222 15.56 13.88 4.18
N TYR A 223 14.28 14.16 3.89
CA TYR A 223 13.78 15.49 3.56
C TYR A 223 14.23 16.58 4.54
N LYS A 224 14.72 17.69 3.97
CA LYS A 224 15.20 18.86 4.68
C LYS A 224 14.29 20.04 4.39
N ILE A 225 13.84 20.75 5.44
CA ILE A 225 13.01 21.97 5.28
C ILE A 225 13.81 23.09 4.60
N ILE A 226 15.11 23.14 4.87
CA ILE A 226 16.04 24.10 4.29
C ILE A 226 16.78 23.39 3.15
N ASP A 227 16.66 23.91 1.93
CA ASP A 227 17.50 23.51 0.80
C ASP A 227 18.95 23.90 1.12
N VAL A 228 19.67 22.99 1.76
CA VAL A 228 21.13 23.07 1.81
C VAL A 228 21.62 22.53 0.47
N PRO A 229 22.48 23.27 -0.26
CA PRO A 229 23.09 22.77 -1.49
C PRO A 229 23.88 21.49 -1.16
N SER A 230 23.26 20.34 -1.36
CA SER A 230 23.89 19.04 -1.29
C SER A 230 24.38 18.70 -2.69
N GLU A 231 25.67 18.38 -2.82
CA GLU A 231 26.20 17.89 -4.10
C GLU A 231 25.68 16.48 -4.44
N GLU A 232 25.12 15.75 -3.46
CA GLU A 232 24.51 14.44 -3.66
C GLU A 232 22.98 14.55 -3.65
N VAL A 233 22.35 14.32 -4.82
CA VAL A 233 20.91 14.11 -4.93
C VAL A 233 20.61 12.70 -4.43
N ARG A 234 20.08 12.59 -3.21
CA ARG A 234 19.61 11.30 -2.69
C ARG A 234 18.31 10.90 -3.39
N PRO A 235 18.17 9.64 -3.80
CA PRO A 235 16.93 9.16 -4.39
C PRO A 235 15.84 9.14 -3.31
N ALA A 236 14.63 9.58 -3.70
CA ALA A 236 13.43 9.30 -2.93
C ALA A 236 13.12 7.80 -3.00
N GLU A 237 12.21 7.35 -2.16
CA GLU A 237 11.79 5.95 -2.10
C GLU A 237 10.33 5.81 -2.51
N ALA A 238 9.94 4.63 -2.98
CA ALA A 238 8.57 4.40 -3.39
C ALA A 238 8.00 3.02 -3.06
N VAL A 239 6.69 3.00 -2.84
CA VAL A 239 5.85 1.79 -2.85
C VAL A 239 4.93 1.86 -4.07
N VAL A 240 4.97 0.81 -4.89
CA VAL A 240 4.09 0.63 -6.05
C VAL A 240 3.00 -0.36 -5.66
N TYR A 241 1.74 0.07 -5.69
CA TYR A 241 0.59 -0.77 -5.36
C TYR A 241 -0.32 -0.97 -6.57
N SER A 242 -0.48 -2.23 -6.99
CA SER A 242 -1.22 -2.60 -8.20
C SER A 242 -2.02 -3.88 -8.00
N PRO A 243 -3.24 -3.79 -7.44
CA PRO A 243 -4.01 -4.97 -7.04
C PRO A 243 -4.50 -5.82 -8.22
N HIS A 244 -4.95 -5.18 -9.31
CA HIS A 244 -5.28 -5.87 -10.56
C HIS A 244 -4.06 -6.07 -11.49
N GLY A 245 -2.89 -5.60 -11.05
CA GLY A 245 -1.67 -5.57 -11.83
C GLY A 245 -1.63 -4.43 -12.85
N ILE A 246 -0.42 -3.89 -13.04
CA ILE A 246 -0.12 -2.85 -14.03
C ILE A 246 0.65 -3.49 -15.15
N GLN A 247 0.39 -3.11 -16.41
CA GLN A 247 1.23 -3.59 -17.50
C GLN A 247 2.67 -3.17 -17.23
N ALA A 248 3.57 -4.16 -17.18
CA ALA A 248 4.93 -3.96 -16.69
C ALA A 248 5.66 -2.76 -17.33
N GLN A 249 5.42 -2.51 -18.62
CA GLN A 249 6.01 -1.39 -19.36
C GLN A 249 5.60 -0.01 -18.82
N GLY A 250 4.42 0.13 -18.21
CA GLY A 250 3.99 1.36 -17.55
C GLY A 250 4.94 1.80 -16.44
N LEU A 251 5.59 0.85 -15.75
CA LEU A 251 6.56 1.16 -14.69
C LEU A 251 7.89 1.71 -15.22
N SER A 252 8.12 1.68 -16.53
CA SER A 252 9.32 2.29 -17.13
C SER A 252 9.40 3.81 -16.88
N HIS A 253 8.26 4.47 -16.65
CA HIS A 253 8.20 5.90 -16.31
C HIS A 253 8.95 6.24 -15.00
N LEU A 254 9.10 5.28 -14.07
CA LEU A 254 9.86 5.49 -12.83
C LEU A 254 11.33 5.84 -13.09
N SER A 255 11.90 5.37 -14.21
CA SER A 255 13.27 5.72 -14.61
C SER A 255 13.45 7.19 -14.99
N CYS A 256 12.34 7.91 -15.26
CA CYS A 256 12.35 9.32 -15.58
C CYS A 256 12.17 10.22 -14.35
N ALA A 257 11.96 9.65 -13.15
CA ALA A 257 11.65 10.40 -11.95
C ALA A 257 12.75 11.42 -11.59
N VAL A 258 12.32 12.63 -11.23
CA VAL A 258 13.21 13.71 -10.79
C VAL A 258 12.71 14.30 -9.46
N PRO A 259 13.45 14.21 -8.35
CA PRO A 259 14.66 13.40 -8.14
C PRO A 259 14.44 11.91 -8.43
N PRO A 260 15.51 11.13 -8.62
CA PRO A 260 15.41 9.69 -8.84
C PRO A 260 14.63 9.00 -7.71
N VAL A 261 13.94 7.91 -8.05
CA VAL A 261 13.13 7.13 -7.11
C VAL A 261 13.63 5.69 -7.07
N ASN A 262 13.86 5.18 -5.87
CA ASN A 262 14.14 3.77 -5.60
C ASN A 262 12.85 3.07 -5.18
N THR A 263 12.44 2.06 -5.95
CA THR A 263 11.27 1.25 -5.58
C THR A 263 11.63 0.31 -4.44
N LEU A 264 11.07 0.53 -3.24
CA LEU A 264 11.23 -0.38 -2.11
C LEU A 264 10.36 -1.61 -2.30
N ALA A 265 9.07 -1.42 -2.55
CA ALA A 265 8.11 -2.52 -2.63
C ALA A 265 7.23 -2.42 -3.87
N LEU A 266 6.99 -3.57 -4.49
CA LEU A 266 5.95 -3.80 -5.48
C LEU A 266 4.90 -4.70 -4.84
N LEU A 267 3.71 -4.17 -4.63
CA LEU A 267 2.53 -4.93 -4.22
C LEU A 267 1.76 -5.31 -5.49
N HIS A 268 1.88 -6.56 -5.90
CA HIS A 268 1.29 -7.07 -7.14
C HIS A 268 0.89 -8.54 -6.97
N GLY A 269 -0.35 -8.88 -7.31
CA GLY A 269 -0.86 -10.25 -7.19
C GLY A 269 -0.19 -11.26 -8.12
N LEU A 270 -0.17 -12.52 -7.71
CA LEU A 270 0.32 -13.65 -8.48
C LEU A 270 -0.78 -14.32 -9.31
N HIS A 271 -2.04 -14.15 -8.94
CA HIS A 271 -3.16 -14.78 -9.62
C HIS A 271 -3.50 -14.09 -10.95
N ASP A 272 -3.42 -14.83 -12.06
CA ASP A 272 -3.97 -14.39 -13.36
C ASP A 272 -5.45 -14.73 -13.37
N ILE A 273 -6.30 -13.70 -13.42
CA ILE A 273 -7.75 -13.84 -13.36
C ILE A 273 -8.36 -13.23 -14.62
N LYS A 274 -9.22 -14.00 -15.29
CA LYS A 274 -9.98 -13.59 -16.46
C LYS A 274 -11.46 -13.90 -16.28
N ILE A 275 -12.30 -13.03 -16.81
CA ILE A 275 -13.73 -13.29 -17.00
C ILE A 275 -14.02 -13.23 -18.50
N SER A 276 -14.35 -14.38 -19.11
CA SER A 276 -14.51 -14.48 -20.56
C SER A 276 -13.27 -13.89 -21.29
N LEU A 277 -13.43 -12.84 -22.11
CA LEU A 277 -12.35 -12.17 -22.83
C LEU A 277 -11.68 -11.02 -22.04
N LYS A 278 -12.19 -10.65 -20.87
CA LYS A 278 -11.66 -9.52 -20.07
C LYS A 278 -10.65 -10.02 -19.05
N GLN A 279 -9.45 -9.43 -19.07
CA GLN A 279 -8.43 -9.62 -18.04
C GLN A 279 -8.82 -8.82 -16.79
N LEU A 280 -8.84 -9.49 -15.63
CA LEU A 280 -9.13 -8.89 -14.33
C LEU A 280 -7.89 -8.72 -13.45
N ASN A 281 -6.96 -9.68 -13.47
CA ASN A 281 -5.69 -9.59 -12.75
C ASN A 281 -4.55 -10.10 -13.62
N LEU A 282 -3.44 -9.37 -13.75
CA LEU A 282 -2.34 -9.73 -14.68
C LEU A 282 -1.44 -10.89 -14.19
N GLY A 283 -1.47 -11.20 -12.90
CA GLY A 283 -0.79 -12.35 -12.30
C GLY A 283 0.76 -12.36 -12.35
N ALA A 284 1.34 -13.48 -11.94
CA ALA A 284 2.76 -13.63 -11.62
C ALA A 284 3.71 -13.37 -12.81
N HIS A 285 3.33 -13.75 -14.04
CA HIS A 285 4.17 -13.53 -15.22
C HIS A 285 4.33 -12.06 -15.56
N ASN A 286 3.27 -11.27 -15.40
CA ASN A 286 3.37 -9.83 -15.53
C ASN A 286 4.12 -9.23 -14.33
N GLY A 287 3.85 -9.72 -13.12
CA GLY A 287 4.56 -9.32 -11.89
C GLY A 287 6.08 -9.49 -12.00
N LEU A 288 6.57 -10.59 -12.57
CA LEU A 288 8.00 -10.80 -12.84
C LEU A 288 8.59 -9.72 -13.75
N LYS A 289 7.88 -9.35 -14.82
CA LYS A 289 8.32 -8.27 -15.73
C LYS A 289 8.28 -6.92 -15.03
N ALA A 290 7.22 -6.65 -14.26
CA ALA A 290 7.05 -5.41 -13.51
C ALA A 290 8.19 -5.24 -12.50
N GLN A 291 8.50 -6.29 -11.74
CA GLN A 291 9.61 -6.32 -10.79
C GLN A 291 10.95 -6.05 -11.49
N LYS A 292 11.24 -6.70 -12.63
CA LYS A 292 12.48 -6.46 -13.41
C LYS A 292 12.62 -5.01 -13.87
N ILE A 293 11.52 -4.35 -14.21
CA ILE A 293 11.50 -2.95 -14.68
C ILE A 293 11.66 -1.97 -13.51
N CYS A 294 10.86 -2.10 -12.46
CA CYS A 294 10.87 -1.16 -11.33
C CYS A 294 11.98 -1.45 -10.31
N LYS A 295 12.61 -2.62 -10.40
CA LYS A 295 13.69 -3.11 -9.53
C LYS A 295 13.32 -3.04 -8.05
N ALA A 296 12.07 -3.41 -7.74
CA ALA A 296 11.60 -3.42 -6.36
C ALA A 296 12.41 -4.41 -5.53
N LYS A 297 12.88 -3.98 -4.35
CA LYS A 297 13.58 -4.82 -3.37
C LYS A 297 12.65 -5.88 -2.77
N TYR A 298 11.41 -5.49 -2.50
CA TYR A 298 10.36 -6.35 -1.98
C TYR A 298 9.29 -6.57 -3.03
N TRP A 299 8.86 -7.82 -3.23
CA TRP A 299 7.63 -8.13 -3.94
C TRP A 299 6.65 -8.73 -2.94
N VAL A 300 5.59 -7.99 -2.64
CA VAL A 300 4.54 -8.40 -1.73
C VAL A 300 3.32 -8.84 -2.54
N SER A 301 2.78 -10.02 -2.26
CA SER A 301 1.53 -10.44 -2.89
C SER A 301 0.35 -9.57 -2.41
N THR A 302 -0.62 -9.30 -3.29
CA THR A 302 -1.86 -8.59 -2.95
C THR A 302 -2.99 -9.02 -3.90
N HIS A 303 -4.23 -8.93 -3.44
CA HIS A 303 -5.45 -9.25 -4.17
C HIS A 303 -5.46 -10.69 -4.73
N ASP A 304 -4.78 -11.59 -4.01
CA ASP A 304 -4.71 -13.01 -4.35
C ASP A 304 -5.75 -13.83 -3.58
N GLU A 305 -6.55 -13.23 -2.68
CA GLU A 305 -7.55 -13.97 -1.92
C GLU A 305 -8.47 -14.78 -2.83
N VAL A 306 -8.70 -16.04 -2.46
CA VAL A 306 -9.77 -16.84 -3.05
C VAL A 306 -11.02 -16.58 -2.22
N LYS A 307 -11.76 -15.54 -2.61
CA LYS A 307 -13.02 -15.11 -1.99
C LYS A 307 -14.09 -16.20 -2.04
N LYS A 308 -15.02 -16.20 -1.08
CA LYS A 308 -16.27 -16.97 -1.17
C LYS A 308 -17.17 -16.28 -2.18
N GLU A 309 -17.74 -17.03 -3.11
CA GLU A 309 -18.53 -16.48 -4.21
C GLU A 309 -19.96 -17.02 -4.20
N ALA A 310 -20.93 -16.17 -4.58
CA ALA A 310 -22.29 -16.57 -4.91
C ALA A 310 -22.74 -15.86 -6.19
N GLY A 311 -23.35 -16.60 -7.13
CA GLY A 311 -23.88 -16.05 -8.38
C GLY A 311 -23.53 -16.87 -9.62
N PHE A 312 -23.96 -16.39 -10.80
CA PHE A 312 -23.84 -17.11 -12.08
C PHE A 312 -22.49 -16.87 -12.80
N ILE A 313 -21.73 -15.84 -12.43
CA ILE A 313 -20.47 -15.48 -13.11
C ILE A 313 -19.30 -16.39 -12.73
N THR A 314 -19.37 -17.08 -11.60
CA THR A 314 -18.34 -18.01 -11.13
C THR A 314 -17.97 -19.05 -12.18
N ALA A 315 -18.93 -19.51 -13.00
CA ALA A 315 -18.71 -20.45 -14.10
C ALA A 315 -17.86 -19.89 -15.26
N PHE A 316 -17.73 -18.56 -15.37
CA PHE A 316 -16.95 -17.87 -16.42
C PHE A 316 -15.62 -17.31 -15.91
N LEU A 317 -15.34 -17.45 -14.61
CA LEU A 317 -14.12 -17.00 -13.98
C LEU A 317 -13.02 -18.04 -14.21
N HIS A 318 -11.96 -17.65 -14.87
CA HIS A 318 -10.75 -18.46 -15.06
C HIS A 318 -9.63 -17.88 -14.21
N ARG A 319 -9.13 -18.66 -13.26
CA ARG A 319 -8.00 -18.30 -12.39
C ARG A 319 -6.83 -19.25 -12.63
N LYS A 320 -5.66 -18.70 -12.92
CA LYS A 320 -4.37 -19.40 -12.86
C LYS A 320 -3.60 -18.87 -11.65
N ALA A 321 -3.61 -19.64 -10.57
CA ALA A 321 -2.84 -19.37 -9.37
C ALA A 321 -1.46 -20.00 -9.51
N LEU A 322 -0.41 -19.18 -9.49
CA LEU A 322 0.98 -19.61 -9.51
C LEU A 322 1.67 -19.12 -8.25
N THR A 323 2.53 -19.94 -7.69
CA THR A 323 3.58 -19.46 -6.77
C THR A 323 4.65 -18.72 -7.56
N LEU A 324 5.42 -17.86 -6.88
CA LEU A 324 6.59 -17.20 -7.50
C LEU A 324 7.58 -18.22 -8.09
N GLN A 325 7.81 -19.33 -7.37
CA GLN A 325 8.72 -20.38 -7.82
C GLN A 325 8.23 -21.05 -9.12
N GLU A 326 6.92 -21.32 -9.24
CA GLU A 326 6.36 -21.90 -10.46
C GLU A 326 6.44 -20.93 -11.64
N ALA A 327 6.11 -19.66 -11.43
CA ALA A 327 6.22 -18.62 -12.47
C ALA A 327 7.65 -18.52 -13.00
N LEU A 328 8.64 -18.58 -12.10
CA LEU A 328 10.07 -18.61 -12.44
C LEU A 328 10.47 -19.85 -13.25
N ILE A 329 9.98 -21.03 -12.86
CA ILE A 329 10.26 -22.28 -13.59
C ILE A 329 9.64 -22.22 -14.99
N GLU A 330 8.41 -21.70 -15.12
CA GLU A 330 7.74 -21.53 -16.40
C GLU A 330 8.47 -20.53 -17.31
N GLU A 331 8.91 -19.37 -16.80
CA GLU A 331 9.67 -18.37 -17.58
C GLU A 331 10.99 -18.97 -18.12
N ARG A 332 11.71 -19.74 -17.29
CA ARG A 332 12.95 -20.43 -17.69
C ARG A 332 12.71 -21.44 -18.81
N LYS A 333 11.66 -22.24 -18.70
CA LYS A 333 11.29 -23.23 -19.72
C LYS A 333 10.94 -22.55 -21.05
N ALA A 334 10.20 -21.44 -21.00
CA ALA A 334 9.80 -20.69 -22.19
C ALA A 334 10.98 -20.06 -22.92
N ASN A 335 12.00 -19.59 -22.19
CA ASN A 335 13.16 -18.90 -22.77
C ASN A 335 14.23 -19.84 -23.34
N GLY A 336 14.12 -21.16 -23.15
CA GLY A 336 15.07 -22.15 -23.71
C GLY A 336 16.53 -21.99 -23.24
N LYS A 337 16.78 -21.15 -22.24
CA LYS A 337 18.12 -20.81 -21.73
C LYS A 337 18.37 -21.50 -20.39
N VAL A 338 19.56 -22.07 -20.23
CA VAL A 338 20.19 -22.21 -18.91
C VAL A 338 20.33 -20.78 -18.40
N ALA A 339 19.74 -20.47 -17.23
CA ALA A 339 19.68 -19.11 -16.71
C ALA A 339 21.09 -18.48 -16.71
N ASP A 340 21.19 -17.28 -17.27
CA ASP A 340 22.41 -16.48 -17.12
C ASP A 340 22.62 -16.22 -15.62
N GLU A 341 23.85 -16.38 -15.12
CA GLU A 341 24.17 -16.15 -13.71
C GLU A 341 23.77 -14.74 -13.28
N SER A 342 23.76 -13.77 -14.19
CA SER A 342 23.35 -12.38 -13.93
C SER A 342 21.86 -12.23 -13.55
N GLU A 343 20.95 -12.95 -14.22
CA GLU A 343 19.51 -12.96 -13.91
C GLU A 343 19.23 -13.70 -12.59
N LEU A 344 19.99 -14.77 -12.31
CA LEU A 344 19.92 -15.48 -11.04
C LEU A 344 20.39 -14.63 -9.86
N VAL A 345 21.38 -13.75 -10.08
CA VAL A 345 21.88 -12.84 -9.04
C VAL A 345 20.86 -11.72 -8.77
N GLN A 346 20.33 -11.04 -9.80
CA GLN A 346 19.32 -9.99 -9.59
C GLN A 346 18.03 -10.49 -8.92
N MET A 347 17.62 -11.73 -9.22
CA MET A 347 16.43 -12.31 -8.60
C MET A 347 16.68 -12.92 -7.20
N ARG A 348 17.93 -13.24 -6.85
CA ARG A 348 18.31 -13.58 -5.47
C ARG A 348 18.25 -12.38 -4.53
N GLU A 349 18.21 -11.16 -5.08
CA GLU A 349 18.12 -9.92 -4.30
C GLU A 349 16.66 -9.50 -4.01
N VAL A 350 15.66 -10.10 -4.67
CA VAL A 350 14.24 -9.79 -4.45
C VAL A 350 13.73 -10.58 -3.27
N THR A 351 13.26 -9.87 -2.25
CA THR A 351 12.58 -10.48 -1.10
C THR A 351 11.09 -10.59 -1.41
N PHE A 352 10.63 -11.79 -1.74
CA PHE A 352 9.20 -12.06 -1.87
C PHE A 352 8.56 -12.25 -0.50
N ALA A 353 7.40 -11.65 -0.29
CA ALA A 353 6.61 -11.79 0.93
C ALA A 353 5.13 -12.04 0.60
N ASP A 354 4.59 -13.12 1.15
CA ASP A 354 3.17 -13.44 1.13
C ASP A 354 2.65 -13.23 2.55
N LEU A 355 2.14 -12.03 2.82
CA LEU A 355 1.74 -11.61 4.16
C LEU A 355 0.30 -12.03 4.42
N ALA A 356 0.06 -12.80 5.47
CA ALA A 356 -1.29 -13.08 5.95
C ALA A 356 -1.93 -11.83 6.57
N SER A 357 -3.24 -11.86 6.75
CA SER A 357 -3.96 -10.78 7.45
C SER A 357 -3.41 -10.60 8.87
N GLY A 358 -3.00 -9.37 9.18
CA GLY A 358 -2.36 -8.96 10.44
C GLY A 358 -0.82 -9.02 10.41
N GLU A 359 -0.20 -9.62 9.39
CA GLU A 359 1.25 -9.67 9.29
C GLU A 359 1.83 -8.36 8.76
N SER A 360 3.05 -8.06 9.22
CA SER A 360 3.75 -6.81 8.91
C SER A 360 5.16 -7.08 8.40
N LEU A 361 5.62 -6.22 7.49
CA LEU A 361 6.95 -6.26 6.89
C LEU A 361 7.63 -4.90 7.07
N LEU A 362 8.86 -4.93 7.58
CA LEU A 362 9.73 -3.75 7.63
C LEU A 362 10.44 -3.58 6.28
N LEU A 363 10.25 -2.44 5.63
CA LEU A 363 10.86 -2.11 4.34
C LEU A 363 12.21 -1.40 4.55
N ALA A 364 13.21 -2.16 4.99
CA ALA A 364 14.56 -1.66 5.29
C ALA A 364 15.51 -1.76 4.10
#